data_AF-A0A2V8LSN6-F1
#
_entry.id   AF-A0A2V8LSN6-F1
#
_cell.length_a   1.000
_cell.length_b   1.000
_cell.length_c   1.000
_cell.angle_alpha   90.00
_cell.angle_beta   90.00
_cell.angle_gamma   90.00
#
_symmetry.space_group_name_H-M   'P 1'
#
loop_
_entity.id
_entity.type
_entity.pdbx_description
1 polymer ?
#
loop_
_entity_poly.entity_id
_entity_poly.type
_entity_poly.pdbx_seq_one_letter_code
_entity_poly.pdbx_strand_id
1 'polypeptide(L)'
;MNVLERVTEELRKYEHPFFEFSAREKDAGVELSIRSKIPNVLSPEYKITFSERDIQSTQFSWTFQKLLYDCLTDYIVELFTKSPMTG
;
A
#
# COMPACT_ATOMS: atom_id res chain seq x y z
N MET A 1 1.38 -21.62 -4.93
CA MET A 1 0.86 -20.25 -4.92
C MET A 1 1.96 -19.34 -5.41
N ASN A 2 1.74 -18.63 -6.51
CA ASN A 2 2.65 -17.59 -7.00
C ASN A 2 2.73 -16.44 -5.96
N VAL A 3 3.84 -15.70 -5.93
CA VAL A 3 4.01 -14.54 -5.07
C VAL A 3 2.91 -13.51 -5.27
N LEU A 4 2.46 -13.28 -6.51
CA LEU A 4 1.34 -12.39 -6.82
C LEU A 4 0.03 -12.89 -6.20
N GLU A 5 -0.25 -14.19 -6.29
CA GLU A 5 -1.46 -14.79 -5.71
C GLU A 5 -1.47 -14.58 -4.20
N ARG A 6 -0.34 -14.82 -3.52
CA ARG A 6 -0.22 -14.62 -2.07
C ARG A 6 -0.48 -13.18 -1.65
N VAL A 7 0.08 -12.21 -2.37
CA VAL A 7 -0.17 -10.79 -2.12
C VAL A 7 -1.63 -10.45 -2.40
N THR A 8 -2.21 -10.99 -3.47
CA THR A 8 -3.61 -10.74 -3.85
C THR A 8 -4.58 -11.30 -2.81
N GLU A 9 -4.33 -12.50 -2.28
CA GLU A 9 -5.13 -13.08 -1.19
C GLU A 9 -5.05 -12.27 0.10
N GLU A 10 -3.85 -11.81 0.46
CA GLU A 10 -3.68 -10.93 1.61
C GLU A 10 -4.42 -9.61 1.39
N LEU A 11 -4.31 -9.04 0.19
CA LEU A 11 -4.92 -7.76 -0.16
C LEU A 11 -6.45 -7.80 -0.13
N ARG A 12 -7.07 -8.93 -0.49
CA ARG A 12 -8.53 -9.12 -0.43
C ARG A 12 -9.12 -9.00 0.96
N LYS A 13 -8.30 -9.05 2.02
CA LYS A 13 -8.75 -8.84 3.41
C LYS A 13 -9.02 -7.36 3.73
N TYR A 14 -8.64 -6.45 2.83
CA TYR A 14 -8.71 -5.02 3.03
C TYR A 14 -9.68 -4.37 2.05
N GLU A 15 -10.60 -3.59 2.58
CA GLU A 15 -11.47 -2.71 1.81
C GLU A 15 -11.39 -1.31 2.42
N HIS A 16 -11.36 -0.28 1.58
CA HIS A 16 -11.36 1.11 2.04
C HIS A 16 -12.29 1.99 1.21
N PRO A 17 -13.09 2.87 1.85
CA PRO A 17 -14.00 3.76 1.13
C PRO A 17 -13.27 4.80 0.27
N PHE A 18 -12.09 5.26 0.71
CA PHE A 18 -11.33 6.33 0.03
C PHE A 18 -10.15 5.84 -0.81
N PHE A 19 -9.73 4.58 -0.68
CA PHE A 19 -8.61 4.04 -1.44
C PHE A 19 -9.01 2.82 -2.25
N GLU A 20 -8.33 2.68 -3.37
CA GLU A 20 -8.29 1.48 -4.18
C GLU A 20 -6.91 0.88 -4.08
N PHE A 21 -6.86 -0.44 -3.94
CA PHE A 21 -5.63 -1.19 -3.81
C PHE A 21 -5.51 -2.17 -4.97
N SER A 22 -4.34 -2.26 -5.58
CA SER A 22 -4.08 -3.22 -6.64
C SER A 22 -2.66 -3.77 -6.54
N ALA A 23 -2.45 -5.03 -6.91
CA ALA A 23 -1.14 -5.66 -6.91
C ALA A 23 -0.78 -6.11 -8.33
N ARG A 24 0.49 -5.94 -8.71
CA ARG A 24 1.03 -6.43 -9.97
C ARG A 24 2.42 -7.01 -9.79
N GLU A 25 2.78 -7.96 -10.66
CA GLU A 25 4.16 -8.44 -10.73
C GLU A 25 5.10 -7.30 -11.15
N LYS A 26 6.26 -7.25 -10.50
CA LYS A 26 7.32 -6.31 -10.81
C LYS A 26 8.68 -6.92 -10.47
N ASP A 27 9.53 -7.07 -11.48
CA ASP A 27 10.86 -7.67 -11.36
C ASP A 27 10.79 -9.04 -10.66
N ALA A 28 11.55 -9.23 -9.57
CA ALA A 28 11.55 -10.44 -8.74
C ALA A 28 10.63 -10.33 -7.51
N GLY A 29 9.48 -9.65 -7.66
CA GLY A 29 8.58 -9.35 -6.57
C GLY A 29 7.20 -8.88 -7.01
N VAL A 30 6.49 -8.22 -6.10
CA VAL A 30 5.15 -7.71 -6.32
C VAL A 30 5.08 -6.26 -5.89
N GLU A 31 4.53 -5.41 -6.75
CA GLU A 31 4.23 -4.02 -6.44
C GLU A 31 2.75 -3.88 -6.04
N LEU A 32 2.51 -3.43 -4.81
CA LEU A 32 1.23 -2.94 -4.35
C LEU A 32 1.11 -1.46 -4.71
N SER A 33 0.00 -1.11 -5.33
CA SER A 33 -0.36 0.26 -5.70
C SER A 33 -1.58 0.70 -4.91
N ILE A 34 -1.49 1.88 -4.28
CA ILE A 34 -2.52 2.47 -3.43
C ILE A 34 -2.92 3.80 -4.04
N ARG A 35 -4.18 3.90 -4.45
CA ARG A 35 -4.71 5.06 -5.16
C ARG A 35 -5.91 5.65 -4.42
N SER A 36 -5.93 6.98 -4.26
CA SER A 36 -7.11 7.66 -3.74
C SER A 36 -8.25 7.66 -4.77
N LYS A 37 -9.45 7.34 -4.32
CA LYS A 37 -10.70 7.45 -5.10
C LYS A 37 -11.17 8.90 -5.21
N ILE A 38 -10.60 9.81 -4.40
CA ILE A 38 -11.01 11.22 -4.39
C ILE A 38 -10.27 11.97 -5.51
N PRO A 39 -11.00 12.60 -6.44
CA PRO A 39 -10.36 13.32 -7.54
C PRO A 39 -9.58 14.54 -7.02
N ASN A 40 -8.43 14.81 -7.62
CA ASN A 40 -7.61 16.02 -7.40
C ASN A 40 -7.05 16.22 -5.98
N VAL A 41 -7.02 15.17 -5.14
CA VAL A 41 -6.57 15.28 -3.74
C VAL A 41 -5.05 15.16 -3.59
N LEU A 42 -4.40 14.24 -4.30
CA LEU A 42 -2.95 14.16 -4.46
C LEU A 42 -2.64 13.13 -5.55
N SER A 43 -1.60 13.38 -6.37
CA SER A 43 -1.17 12.48 -7.43
C SER A 43 0.37 12.42 -7.46
N PRO A 44 1.01 11.26 -7.68
CA PRO A 44 0.45 9.95 -8.05
C PRO A 44 0.51 8.90 -6.93
N GLU A 45 -0.39 7.92 -7.03
CA GLU A 45 -0.37 6.55 -6.46
C GLU A 45 0.88 6.14 -5.65
N TYR A 46 0.67 5.71 -4.40
CA TYR A 46 1.76 5.16 -3.56
C TYR A 46 2.05 3.73 -3.99
N LYS A 47 3.34 3.41 -4.02
CA LYS A 47 3.81 2.10 -4.46
C LYS A 47 4.68 1.47 -3.40
N ILE A 48 4.33 0.26 -3.01
CA ILE A 48 5.08 -0.56 -2.07
C ILE A 48 5.56 -1.78 -2.85
N THR A 49 6.86 -2.04 -2.87
CA THR A 49 7.41 -3.24 -3.54
C THR A 49 7.79 -4.27 -2.49
N PHE A 50 7.25 -5.47 -2.63
CA PHE A 50 7.59 -6.63 -1.82
C PHE A 50 8.52 -7.54 -2.60
N SER A 51 9.65 -7.92 -2.01
CA SER A 51 10.52 -8.94 -2.59
C SER A 51 9.92 -10.33 -2.43
N GLU A 52 10.23 -11.26 -3.33
CA GLU A 52 9.81 -12.67 -3.18
C GLU A 52 10.18 -13.26 -1.81
N ARG A 53 11.36 -12.92 -1.29
CA ARG A 53 11.82 -13.36 0.05
C ARG A 53 10.87 -12.91 1.14
N ASP A 54 10.45 -11.65 1.13
CA ASP A 54 9.56 -11.08 2.15
C ASP A 54 8.16 -11.69 2.05
N ILE A 55 7.68 -11.92 0.83
CA ILE A 55 6.38 -12.56 0.56
C ILE A 55 6.36 -14.00 1.09
N GLN A 56 7.46 -14.73 0.95
CA GLN A 56 7.57 -16.11 1.42
C GLN A 56 7.72 -16.23 2.94
N SER A 57 8.13 -15.16 3.63
CA SER A 57 8.30 -15.12 5.08
C SER A 57 7.03 -15.48 5.84
N THR A 58 7.18 -16.08 7.02
CA THR A 58 6.08 -16.34 7.96
C THR A 58 5.49 -15.05 8.54
N GLN A 59 6.26 -13.95 8.51
CA GLN A 59 5.83 -12.64 9.01
C GLN A 59 5.14 -11.79 7.93
N PHE A 60 4.99 -12.30 6.71
CA PHE A 60 4.50 -11.53 5.56
C PHE A 60 3.20 -10.78 5.85
N SER A 61 2.17 -11.44 6.39
CA SER A 61 0.87 -10.81 6.65
C SER A 61 0.96 -9.64 7.63
N TRP A 62 1.80 -9.76 8.67
CA TRP A 62 2.02 -8.67 9.63
C TRP A 62 2.80 -7.51 8.99
N THR A 63 3.87 -7.81 8.25
CA THR A 63 4.65 -6.80 7.53
C THR A 63 3.81 -6.08 6.49
N PHE A 64 2.98 -6.81 5.74
CA PHE A 64 2.04 -6.27 4.76
C PHE A 64 1.07 -5.30 5.43
N GLN A 65 0.41 -5.73 6.51
CA GLN A 65 -0.54 -4.91 7.25
C GLN A 65 0.13 -3.63 7.77
N LYS A 66 1.31 -3.76 8.37
CA LYS A 66 2.06 -2.62 8.90
C LYS A 66 2.38 -1.61 7.80
N LEU A 67 2.97 -2.06 6.69
CA LEU A 67 3.34 -1.17 5.58
C LEU A 67 2.12 -0.50 4.93
N LEU A 68 1.01 -1.23 4.81
CA LEU A 68 -0.25 -0.67 4.32
C LEU A 68 -0.73 0.46 5.25
N TYR A 69 -0.76 0.24 6.56
CA TYR A 69 -1.22 1.23 7.53
C TYR A 69 -0.29 2.43 7.67
N ASP A 70 1.02 2.21 7.63
CA ASP A 70 2.01 3.27 7.63
C ASP A 70 1.79 4.18 6.39
N CYS A 71 1.61 3.58 5.20
CA CYS A 71 1.36 4.34 3.97
C CYS A 71 0.03 5.12 4.01
N LEU A 72 -1.04 4.53 4.55
CA LEU A 72 -2.31 5.24 4.73
C LEU A 72 -2.18 6.40 5.72
N THR A 73 -1.40 6.22 6.78
CA THR A 73 -1.15 7.26 7.77
C THR A 73 -0.37 8.41 7.17
N ASP A 74 0.72 8.10 6.44
CA ASP A 74 1.53 9.10 5.72
C ASP A 74 0.66 9.90 4.75
N TYR A 75 -0.21 9.23 3.98
CA TYR A 75 -1.14 9.91 3.08
C TYR A 75 -2.03 10.92 3.80
N ILE A 76 -2.63 10.54 4.94
CA ILE A 76 -3.51 11.45 5.71
C ILE A 76 -2.72 12.63 6.26
N VAL A 77 -1.47 12.41 6.69
CA VAL A 77 -0.60 13.48 7.20
C VAL A 77 -0.16 14.42 6.08
N GLU A 78 0.18 13.91 4.90
CA GLU A 78 0.56 14.72 3.73
C GLU A 78 -0.59 15.61 3.24
N LEU A 79 -1.84 15.27 3.55
CA LEU A 79 -3.02 16.05 3.18
C LEU A 79 -3.28 17.29 4.04
N PHE A 80 -2.51 17.54 5.10
CA PHE A 80 -2.67 18.76 5.88
C PHE A 80 -2.36 20.01 5.03
N THR A 81 -3.39 20.80 4.70
CA THR A 81 -3.22 22.10 4.03
C THR A 81 -2.70 23.20 4.95
N LYS A 82 -2.67 22.93 6.26
CA LYS A 82 -2.09 23.77 7.31
C LYS A 82 -1.54 22.83 8.38
N SER A 83 -0.27 22.98 8.74
CA SER A 83 0.35 22.21 9.81
C SER A 83 1.12 23.14 10.76
N PRO A 84 1.28 22.78 12.05
CA PRO A 84 2.03 23.60 13.01
C PRO A 84 3.55 23.64 12.74
N MET A 85 4.07 22.84 11.79
CA MET A 85 5.49 22.84 11.40
C MET A 85 5.83 23.88 10.33
N THR A 86 4.82 24.43 9.64
CA THR A 86 4.97 25.64 8.82
C THR A 86 4.63 26.86 9.68
N GLY A 87 5.52 27.18 10.62
CA GLY A 87 5.53 28.40 11.42
C GLY A 87 6.82 29.16 11.18
#